data_AF-A0A0G0F8I0-F1
#
_entry.id   AF-A0A0G0F8I0-F1
#
_cell.length_a   1.000
_cell.length_b   1.000
_cell.length_c   1.000
_cell.angle_alpha   90.00
_cell.angle_beta   90.00
_cell.angle_gamma   90.00
#
_symmetry.space_group_name_H-M   'P 1'
#
loop_
_entity.id
_entity.type
_entity.pdbx_description
1 polymer ?
#
loop_
_entity_poly.entity_id
_entity_poly.type
_entity_poly.pdbx_seq_one_letter_code
_entity_poly.pdbx_strand_id
1 'polypeptide(L)'
;MTKEELIKYINENTFLESNSKNKYLSMLNEEEIDDSKILDVLNLIEDEIQGKIDAKFKEAGVELDENDPEYKAKHAEMMNEMQAAEDEFNVEMGKIDKEVSEVQKEASQQLDDIKAQAVRSSME
;
A
#
# COMPACT_ATOMS: atom_id res chain seq x y z
N MET A 1 -1.13 -2.43 -1.53
CA MET A 1 0.21 -2.02 -2.00
C MET A 1 0.65 -2.96 -3.12
N THR A 2 1.22 -2.46 -4.21
CA THR A 2 1.76 -3.27 -5.33
C THR A 2 3.21 -3.68 -5.10
N LYS A 3 3.72 -4.62 -5.91
CA LYS A 3 5.14 -5.04 -5.91
C LYS A 3 6.07 -3.85 -6.13
N GLU A 4 5.77 -2.99 -7.10
CA GLU A 4 6.59 -1.82 -7.42
C GLU A 4 6.61 -0.80 -6.27
N GLU A 5 5.46 -0.59 -5.62
CA GLU A 5 5.35 0.27 -4.44
C GLU A 5 6.18 -0.26 -3.27
N LEU A 6 6.11 -1.57 -3.01
CA LEU A 6 6.88 -2.21 -1.95
C LEU A 6 8.39 -2.16 -2.22
N ILE A 7 8.83 -2.42 -3.46
CA ILE A 7 10.24 -2.30 -3.87
C ILE A 7 10.73 -0.86 -3.65
N LYS A 8 9.93 0.13 -4.02
CA LYS A 8 10.26 1.54 -3.79
C LYS A 8 10.40 1.83 -2.30
N TYR A 9 9.43 1.39 -1.49
CA TYR A 9 9.46 1.53 -0.04
C TYR A 9 10.73 0.93 0.57
N ILE A 10 11.08 -0.31 0.22
CA ILE A 10 12.28 -0.99 0.74
C ILE A 10 13.56 -0.21 0.39
N ASN A 11 13.66 0.31 -0.83
CA ASN A 11 14.83 1.07 -1.26
C ASN A 11 14.97 2.41 -0.51
N GLU A 12 13.87 3.15 -0.37
CA GLU A 12 13.83 4.48 0.23
C GLU A 12 13.86 4.45 1.77
N ASN A 13 13.48 3.33 2.40
CA ASN A 13 13.39 3.22 3.85
C ASN A 13 14.77 3.34 4.53
N THR A 14 14.93 4.27 5.47
CA THR A 14 16.21 4.52 6.17
C THR A 14 16.41 3.66 7.41
N PHE A 15 15.38 2.94 7.85
CA PHE A 15 15.37 2.13 9.06
C PHE A 15 15.83 0.68 8.81
N LEU A 16 15.58 0.18 7.60
CA LEU A 16 16.03 -1.13 7.12
C LEU A 16 17.52 -1.12 6.79
N GLU A 17 18.21 -2.15 7.26
CA GLU A 17 19.63 -2.35 6.95
C GLU A 17 19.82 -2.89 5.54
N SER A 18 20.98 -2.61 4.93
CA SER A 18 21.29 -3.03 3.56
C SER A 18 21.13 -4.53 3.34
N ASN A 19 21.46 -5.36 4.33
CA ASN A 19 21.28 -6.81 4.24
C ASN A 19 19.79 -7.21 4.21
N SER A 20 18.98 -6.63 5.09
CA SER A 20 17.53 -6.86 5.12
C SER A 20 16.86 -6.40 3.83
N LYS A 21 17.23 -5.20 3.34
CA LYS A 21 16.77 -4.70 2.04
C LYS A 21 17.06 -5.69 0.91
N ASN A 22 18.31 -6.15 0.82
CA ASN A 22 18.71 -7.10 -0.22
C ASN A 22 17.94 -8.43 -0.11
N LYS A 23 17.67 -8.91 1.10
CA LYS A 23 16.83 -10.10 1.34
C LYS A 23 15.42 -9.88 0.79
N TYR A 24 14.75 -8.80 1.18
CA TYR A 24 13.36 -8.52 0.77
C TYR A 24 13.25 -8.28 -0.75
N LEU A 25 14.19 -7.53 -1.33
CA LEU A 25 14.24 -7.34 -2.78
C LEU A 25 14.47 -8.65 -3.54
N SER A 26 15.26 -9.57 -2.99
CA SER A 26 15.47 -10.89 -3.61
C SER A 26 14.19 -11.73 -3.62
N MET A 27 13.41 -11.69 -2.53
CA MET A 27 12.10 -12.33 -2.47
C MET A 27 11.12 -11.70 -3.47
N LEU A 28 11.22 -10.38 -3.67
CA LEU A 28 10.37 -9.64 -4.60
C LEU A 28 10.78 -9.77 -6.08
N ASN A 29 11.98 -10.29 -6.37
CA ASN A 29 12.47 -10.45 -7.74
C ASN A 29 12.05 -11.77 -8.41
N GLU A 30 11.26 -12.61 -7.74
CA GLU A 30 10.71 -13.82 -8.34
C GLU A 30 9.73 -13.49 -9.49
N GLU A 31 9.72 -14.33 -10.54
CA GLU A 31 8.94 -14.13 -11.78
C GLU A 31 7.42 -14.13 -11.55
N GLU A 32 6.94 -14.93 -10.59
CA GLU A 32 5.54 -14.94 -10.15
C GLU A 32 5.47 -14.53 -8.69
N ILE A 33 4.87 -13.36 -8.45
CA ILE A 33 4.52 -12.87 -7.13
C ILE A 33 3.04 -12.59 -7.10
N ASP A 34 2.35 -13.25 -6.18
CA ASP A 34 0.98 -12.98 -5.83
C ASP A 34 0.90 -12.08 -4.59
N ASP A 35 -0.31 -11.64 -4.27
CA ASP A 35 -0.57 -10.78 -3.12
C ASP A 35 -0.17 -11.46 -1.79
N SER A 36 -0.16 -12.79 -1.73
CA SER A 36 0.28 -13.54 -0.54
C SER A 36 1.77 -13.37 -0.29
N LYS A 37 2.60 -13.43 -1.33
CA LYS A 37 4.05 -13.19 -1.17
C LYS A 37 4.38 -11.73 -0.86
N ILE A 38 3.59 -10.78 -1.39
CA ILE A 38 3.71 -9.37 -1.01
C ILE A 38 3.44 -9.20 0.49
N LEU A 39 2.37 -9.84 0.99
CA LEU A 39 2.02 -9.83 2.41
C LEU A 39 3.09 -10.49 3.29
N ASP A 40 3.67 -11.61 2.86
CA ASP A 40 4.77 -12.25 3.60
C ASP A 40 5.98 -11.33 3.76
N VAL A 41 6.34 -10.58 2.71
CA VAL A 41 7.45 -9.62 2.78
C VAL A 41 7.11 -8.44 3.69
N LEU A 42 5.86 -7.96 3.66
CA LEU A 42 5.39 -6.90 4.56
C LEU A 42 5.48 -7.34 6.03
N ASN A 43 5.01 -8.55 6.36
CA ASN A 43 5.07 -9.10 7.71
C ASN A 43 6.52 -9.22 8.20
N LEU A 44 7.45 -9.65 7.34
CA LEU A 44 8.87 -9.73 7.71
C LEU A 44 9.49 -8.35 7.98
N ILE A 45 9.09 -7.33 7.24
CA ILE A 45 9.53 -5.95 7.46
C ILE A 45 8.96 -5.42 8.78
N GLU A 46 7.69 -5.71 9.06
CA GLU A 46 7.03 -5.34 10.31
C GLU A 46 7.75 -5.97 11.52
N ASP A 47 8.00 -7.28 11.49
CA ASP A 47 8.72 -8.00 12.54
C ASP A 47 10.11 -7.39 12.81
N GLU A 48 10.85 -7.01 11.76
CA GLU A 48 12.17 -6.40 11.91
C GLU A 48 12.08 -5.01 12.56
N ILE A 49 11.11 -4.19 12.14
CA ILE A 49 10.89 -2.86 12.71
C ILE A 49 10.50 -2.99 14.17
N GLN A 50 9.56 -3.89 14.49
CA GLN A 50 9.10 -4.13 15.85
C GLN A 50 10.25 -4.62 16.74
N GLY A 51 11.06 -5.57 16.28
CA GLY A 51 12.22 -6.04 17.02
C GLY A 51 13.25 -4.94 17.33
N LYS A 52 13.43 -3.97 16.42
CA LYS A 52 14.29 -2.79 16.66
C LYS A 52 13.67 -1.81 17.67
N ILE A 53 12.36 -1.62 17.63
CA ILE A 53 11.62 -0.81 18.60
C ILE A 53 11.76 -1.43 19.99
N ASP A 54 11.53 -2.73 20.12
CA ASP A 54 11.60 -3.46 21.39
C ASP A 54 13.02 -3.43 21.96
N ALA A 55 14.04 -3.58 21.11
CA ALA A 55 15.44 -3.44 21.50
C ALA A 55 15.73 -2.04 22.07
N LYS A 56 15.18 -0.97 21.47
CA LYS A 56 15.34 0.41 21.96
C LYS A 56 14.64 0.66 23.29
N PHE A 57 13.45 0.09 23.49
CA PHE A 57 12.78 0.14 24.79
C PHE A 57 13.59 -0.57 25.87
N LYS A 58 14.12 -1.75 25.56
CA LYS A 58 15.01 -2.49 26.46
C LYS A 58 16.28 -1.70 26.80
N GLU A 59 16.92 -1.07 25.81
CA GLU A 59 18.06 -0.17 26.03
C GLU A 59 17.71 1.02 26.93
N ALA A 60 16.48 1.54 26.83
CA ALA A 60 15.97 2.61 27.68
C ALA A 60 15.59 2.14 29.10
N GLY A 61 15.77 0.85 29.42
CA GLY A 61 15.39 0.27 30.71
C GLY A 61 13.88 0.06 30.86
N VAL A 62 13.13 0.13 29.75
CA VAL A 62 11.72 -0.26 29.69
C VAL A 62 11.67 -1.75 29.42
N GLU A 63 11.32 -2.55 30.42
CA GLU A 63 10.93 -3.94 30.19
C GLU A 63 9.55 -3.94 29.56
N LEU A 64 9.50 -4.18 28.25
CA LEU A 64 8.27 -4.56 27.58
C LEU A 64 7.92 -5.97 28.06
N ASP A 65 6.91 -6.09 28.91
CA ASP A 65 6.30 -7.38 29.19
C ASP A 65 5.38 -7.71 28.01
N GLU A 66 5.79 -8.66 27.16
CA GLU A 66 4.97 -9.17 26.06
C GLU A 66 3.64 -9.79 26.53
N ASN A 67 3.49 -10.03 27.83
CA ASN A 67 2.24 -10.45 28.46
C ASN A 67 1.48 -9.30 29.14
N ASP A 68 1.98 -8.07 29.07
CA ASP A 68 1.28 -6.89 29.57
C ASP A 68 -0.05 -6.74 28.79
N PRO A 69 -1.20 -6.83 29.48
CA PRO A 69 -2.51 -6.66 28.86
C PRO A 69 -2.68 -5.28 28.21
N GLU A 70 -2.04 -4.25 28.76
CA GLU A 70 -2.12 -2.87 28.28
C GLU A 70 -1.33 -2.68 26.99
N TYR A 71 -0.15 -3.29 26.89
CA TYR A 71 0.63 -3.35 25.66
C TYR A 71 -0.13 -4.10 24.55
N LYS A 72 -0.67 -5.29 24.85
CA LYS A 72 -1.49 -6.07 23.89
C LYS A 72 -2.73 -5.31 23.43
N ALA A 73 -3.41 -4.63 24.36
CA ALA A 73 -4.58 -3.82 24.03
C ALA A 73 -4.21 -2.66 23.10
N LYS A 74 -3.11 -1.94 23.40
CA LYS A 74 -2.64 -0.82 22.58
C LYS A 74 -2.15 -1.25 21.21
N HIS A 75 -1.45 -2.38 21.11
CA HIS A 75 -1.02 -2.95 19.83
C HIS A 75 -2.24 -3.37 18.99
N ALA A 76 -3.22 -4.04 19.58
CA ALA A 76 -4.45 -4.41 18.87
C ALA A 76 -5.28 -3.20 18.43
N GLU A 77 -5.31 -2.13 19.24
CA GLU A 77 -5.94 -0.85 18.88
C GLU A 77 -5.24 -0.22 17.67
N MET A 78 -3.91 -0.15 17.69
CA MET A 78 -3.11 0.36 16.57
C MET A 78 -3.35 -0.44 15.27
N MET A 79 -3.37 -1.79 15.34
CA MET A 79 -3.63 -2.62 14.17
C MET A 79 -5.04 -2.41 13.61
N ASN A 80 -6.05 -2.24 14.47
CA ASN A 80 -7.42 -1.94 14.03
C ASN A 80 -7.51 -0.56 13.37
N GLU A 81 -6.85 0.45 13.92
CA GLU A 81 -6.80 1.79 13.31
C GLU A 81 -6.12 1.76 11.94
N MET A 82 -5.03 1.00 11.83
CA MET A 82 -4.30 0.85 10.57
C MET A 82 -5.12 0.11 9.51
N GLN A 83 -5.83 -0.96 9.89
CA GLN A 83 -6.75 -1.67 9.01
C GLN A 83 -7.91 -0.76 8.56
N ALA A 84 -8.48 0.03 9.48
CA ALA A 84 -9.54 0.97 9.15
C ALA A 84 -9.06 2.05 8.18
N ALA A 85 -7.85 2.56 8.34
CA ALA A 85 -7.24 3.52 7.43
C ALA A 85 -6.97 2.91 6.04
N GLU A 86 -6.54 1.66 5.98
CA GLU A 86 -6.36 0.92 4.71
C GLU A 86 -7.70 0.72 3.99
N ASP A 87 -8.75 0.33 4.71
CA ASP A 87 -10.09 0.17 4.16
C ASP A 87 -10.64 1.51 3.63
N GLU A 88 -10.48 2.60 4.39
CA GLU A 88 -10.88 3.94 3.94
C GLU A 88 -10.14 4.37 2.67
N PHE A 89 -8.83 4.16 2.62
CA PHE A 89 -8.01 4.46 1.46
C PHE A 89 -8.49 3.69 0.21
N ASN A 90 -8.72 2.37 0.36
CA ASN A 90 -9.20 1.53 -0.73
C ASN A 90 -10.60 1.96 -1.23
N VAL A 91 -11.49 2.37 -0.31
CA VAL A 91 -12.82 2.87 -0.67
C VAL A 91 -12.73 4.19 -1.42
N GLU A 92 -11.90 5.14 -0.98
CA GLU A 92 -11.71 6.39 -1.69
C GLU A 92 -11.09 6.18 -3.07
N MET A 93 -10.13 5.26 -3.19
CA MET A 93 -9.51 4.97 -4.47
C MET A 93 -10.48 4.34 -5.47
N GLY A 94 -11.34 3.43 -5.01
CA GLY A 94 -12.41 2.88 -5.83
C GLY A 94 -13.42 3.93 -6.30
N LYS A 95 -13.67 4.99 -5.50
CA LYS A 95 -14.51 6.13 -5.94
C LYS A 95 -13.81 6.95 -7.02
N ILE A 96 -12.53 7.25 -6.84
CA ILE A 96 -11.73 8.00 -7.81
C ILE A 96 -11.69 7.26 -9.15
N ASP A 97 -11.46 5.94 -9.16
CA ASP A 97 -11.46 5.14 -10.40
C ASP A 97 -12.82 5.19 -11.13
N LYS A 98 -13.92 5.21 -10.36
CA LYS A 98 -15.26 5.34 -10.91
C LYS A 98 -15.49 6.72 -11.51
N GLU A 99 -15.09 7.78 -10.82
CA GLU A 99 -15.20 9.15 -11.32
C GLU A 99 -14.37 9.35 -12.61
N VAL A 100 -13.14 8.81 -12.65
CA VAL A 100 -12.29 8.83 -13.85
C VAL A 100 -12.97 8.11 -15.01
N SER A 101 -13.58 6.94 -14.75
CA SER A 101 -14.29 6.16 -15.77
C SER A 101 -15.51 6.91 -16.31
N GLU A 102 -16.25 7.61 -15.45
CA GLU A 102 -17.40 8.43 -15.84
C GLU A 102 -16.96 9.63 -16.70
N VAL A 103 -15.91 10.33 -16.32
CA VAL A 103 -15.34 11.45 -17.09
C VAL A 103 -14.83 10.99 -18.46
N GLN A 104 -14.14 9.84 -18.55
CA GLN A 104 -13.69 9.28 -19.83
C GLN A 104 -14.86 8.92 -20.76
N LYS A 105 -15.95 8.42 -20.18
CA LYS A 105 -17.17 8.08 -20.93
C LYS A 105 -17.86 9.34 -21.48
N GLU A 106 -18.01 10.38 -20.65
CA GLU A 106 -18.56 11.66 -21.08
C GLU A 106 -17.71 12.30 -22.19
N ALA A 107 -16.39 12.34 -22.02
CA ALA A 107 -15.47 12.90 -23.02
C ALA A 107 -15.57 12.14 -24.36
N SER A 108 -15.70 10.82 -24.31
CA SER A 108 -15.86 9.98 -25.51
C SER A 108 -17.19 10.24 -26.22
N GLN A 109 -18.30 10.38 -25.47
CA GLN A 109 -19.60 10.73 -26.02
C GLN A 109 -19.60 12.11 -26.69
N GLN A 110 -18.97 13.10 -26.06
CA GLN A 110 -18.83 14.44 -26.64
C GLN A 110 -18.01 14.42 -27.93
N LEU A 111 -16.93 13.64 -27.99
CA LEU A 111 -16.13 13.47 -29.21
C LEU A 111 -16.94 12.83 -30.35
N ASP A 112 -17.77 11.83 -30.05
CA ASP A 112 -18.61 11.18 -31.03
C ASP A 112 -19.72 12.10 -31.55
N ASP A 113 -20.32 12.92 -30.68
CA ASP A 113 -21.30 13.94 -31.07
C ASP A 113 -20.68 15.01 -31.98
N ILE A 114 -19.47 15.47 -31.68
CA ILE A 114 -18.73 16.42 -32.53
C ILE A 114 -18.44 15.81 -33.91
N LYS A 115 -18.00 14.55 -33.96
CA LYS A 115 -17.77 13.85 -35.24
C LYS A 115 -19.07 13.70 -36.03
N ALA A 116 -20.17 13.34 -35.37
CA ALA A 116 -21.47 13.19 -36.02
C ALA A 116 -21.98 14.53 -36.58
N GLN A 117 -21.79 15.63 -35.86
CA GLN A 117 -22.10 16.98 -36.35
C GLN A 117 -21.22 17.36 -37.54
N ALA A 118 -19.91 17.13 -37.48
CA ALA A 118 -18.99 17.42 -38.58
C ALA A 118 -19.33 16.64 -39.86
N VAL A 119 -19.78 15.38 -39.74
CA VAL A 119 -20.26 14.58 -40.88
C VAL A 119 -21.58 15.10 -41.43
N ARG A 120 -22.52 15.53 -40.57
CA ARG A 120 -23.78 16.15 -41.05
C ARG A 120 -23.51 17.46 -41.80
N SER A 121 -22.65 18.32 -41.27
CA SER A 121 -22.29 19.59 -41.90
C SER A 121 -21.48 19.45 -43.18
N SER A 122 -20.89 18.29 -43.47
CA SER A 122 -20.17 18.03 -44.73
C SER A 122 -21.03 17.36 -45.81
N MET A 123 -22.26 16.96 -45.45
CA MET A 123 -23.25 16.39 -46.38
C MET A 123 -24.30 17.40 -46.86
N GLU A 124 -24.36 18.59 -46.25
CA GLU A 124 -25.05 19.78 -46.79
C GLU A 124 -24.17 20.55 -47.77
#